data_AF-A0A1E2WGR7-F1
#
_entry.id   AF-A0A1E2WGR7-F1
#
_cell.length_a   1.000
_cell.length_b   1.000
_cell.length_c   1.000
_cell.angle_alpha   90.00
_cell.angle_beta   90.00
_cell.angle_gamma   90.00
#
_symmetry.space_group_name_H-M   'P 1'
#
loop_
_entity.id
_entity.type
_entity.pdbx_description
1 polymer ?
#
loop_
_entity_poly.entity_id
_entity_poly.type
_entity_poly.pdbx_seq_one_letter_code
_entity_poly.pdbx_strand_id
1 'polypeptide(L)'
;MLIMMAIAAYFATSPVTTCTFYKSIDKVFIERKSLRIKQIIEHPLENIMSFNIQEKQFKYSKLYRAVIVVKYFKEIPINPQYTDERSIRYAVSRIHSFLKI
;
A
#
# COMPACT_ATOMS: atom_id res chain seq x y z
N MET A 1 7.60 23.54 -16.63
CA MET A 1 6.37 22.71 -16.67
C MET A 1 6.67 21.22 -16.80
N LEU A 2 7.53 20.80 -17.73
CA LEU A 2 7.95 19.39 -17.89
C LEU A 2 8.59 18.74 -16.65
N ILE A 3 9.42 19.48 -15.91
CA ILE A 3 10.10 18.96 -14.70
C ILE A 3 9.09 18.58 -13.60
N MET A 4 8.05 19.39 -13.40
CA MET A 4 7.00 19.10 -12.40
C MET A 4 6.15 17.88 -12.79
N MET A 5 5.85 17.69 -14.08
CA MET A 5 5.14 16.50 -14.56
C MET A 5 5.98 15.23 -14.40
N ALA A 6 7.28 15.30 -14.68
CA ALA A 6 8.19 14.16 -14.49
C ALA A 6 8.29 13.75 -13.01
N ILE A 7 8.36 14.74 -12.11
CA ILE A 7 8.38 14.52 -10.66
C ILE A 7 7.06 13.90 -10.18
N ALA A 8 5.91 14.41 -10.64
CA ALA A 8 4.59 13.85 -10.29
C ALA A 8 4.40 12.40 -10.80
N ALA A 9 4.82 12.11 -12.04
CA ALA A 9 4.78 10.76 -12.61
C ALA A 9 5.72 9.79 -11.87
N TYR A 10 6.89 10.26 -11.44
CA TYR A 10 7.81 9.48 -10.61
C TYR A 10 7.22 9.15 -9.23
N PHE A 11 6.51 10.10 -8.61
CA PHE A 11 5.80 9.84 -7.35
C PHE A 11 4.68 8.82 -7.51
N ALA A 12 3.99 8.79 -8.66
CA ALA A 12 2.97 7.79 -8.94
C ALA A 12 3.55 6.37 -9.10
N THR A 13 4.77 6.27 -9.63
CA THR A 13 5.39 4.99 -10.06
C THR A 13 6.43 4.43 -9.10
N SER A 14 6.94 5.22 -8.14
CA SER A 14 7.88 4.71 -7.15
C SER A 14 7.22 3.63 -6.27
N PRO A 15 7.85 2.45 -6.12
CA PRO A 15 7.27 1.35 -5.38
C PRO A 15 7.12 1.75 -3.91
N VAL A 16 5.94 1.47 -3.35
CA VAL A 16 5.77 1.44 -1.90
C VAL A 16 6.65 0.32 -1.39
N THR A 17 7.46 0.59 -0.37
CA THR A 17 8.34 -0.40 0.22
C THR A 17 7.80 -0.94 1.53
N THR A 18 7.22 -0.08 2.35
CA THR A 18 6.73 -0.46 3.68
C THR A 18 5.51 0.35 4.04
N CYS A 19 4.52 -0.29 4.65
CA CYS A 19 3.42 0.38 5.29
C CYS A 19 3.37 0.01 6.78
N THR A 20 3.40 1.01 7.65
CA THR A 20 3.46 0.83 9.11
C THR A 20 2.27 1.52 9.76
N PHE A 21 1.53 0.80 10.60
CA PHE A 21 0.35 1.31 11.29
C PHE A 21 0.69 1.62 12.75
N TYR A 22 0.50 2.87 13.17
CA TYR A 22 0.72 3.33 14.54
C TYR A 22 -0.60 3.73 15.19
N LYS A 23 -1.10 2.89 16.09
CA LYS A 23 -2.31 3.20 16.88
C LYS A 23 -2.12 4.34 17.86
N SER A 24 -0.94 4.44 18.48
CA SER A 24 -0.66 5.41 19.55
C SER A 24 -0.75 6.86 19.08
N ILE A 25 -0.51 7.09 17.78
CA ILE A 25 -0.54 8.42 17.15
C ILE A 25 -1.58 8.50 16.03
N ASP A 26 -2.48 7.51 15.96
CA ASP A 26 -3.57 7.39 14.98
C ASP A 26 -3.17 7.63 13.52
N LYS A 27 -2.01 7.09 13.11
CA LYS A 27 -1.46 7.30 11.76
C LYS A 27 -0.98 6.02 11.10
N VAL A 28 -1.05 6.00 9.77
CA VAL A 28 -0.35 5.06 8.90
C VAL A 28 0.76 5.77 8.14
N PHE A 29 1.94 5.17 8.16
CA PHE A 29 3.15 5.66 7.52
C PHE A 29 3.40 4.80 6.29
N ILE A 30 3.48 5.44 5.13
CA ILE A 30 3.71 4.78 3.86
C ILE A 30 5.09 5.21 3.37
N GLU A 31 6.04 4.29 3.50
CA GLU A 31 7.39 4.51 3.02
C GLU A 31 7.49 4.10 1.54
N ARG A 32 7.96 5.03 0.72
CA ARG A 32 8.35 4.79 -0.67
C ARG A 32 9.85 4.97 -0.77
N LYS A 33 10.55 3.94 -1.26
CA LYS A 33 11.99 4.00 -1.46
C LYS A 33 12.30 3.78 -2.93
N SER A 34 13.09 4.71 -3.45
CA SER A 34 13.73 4.60 -4.74
C SER A 34 15.25 4.66 -4.57
N LEU A 35 15.98 4.46 -5.68
CA LEU A 35 17.45 4.38 -5.68
C LEU A 35 18.15 5.55 -4.95
N ARG A 36 17.57 6.76 -4.95
CA ARG A 36 18.16 7.98 -4.38
C ARG A 36 17.26 8.73 -3.39
N ILE A 37 16.00 8.31 -3.21
CA ILE A 37 15.01 9.06 -2.43
C ILE A 37 14.27 8.10 -1.51
N LYS A 38 14.20 8.43 -0.23
CA LYS A 38 13.26 7.85 0.72
C LYS A 38 12.20 8.90 1.03
N GLN A 39 10.93 8.56 0.80
CA GLN A 39 9.80 9.42 1.12
C GLN A 39 8.88 8.69 2.10
N ILE A 40 8.38 9.42 3.09
CA ILE A 40 7.37 8.93 4.02
C ILE A 40 6.13 9.79 3.82
N ILE A 41 5.01 9.14 3.52
CA ILE A 41 3.70 9.80 3.41
C ILE A 41 2.88 9.36 4.61
N GLU A 42 2.36 10.31 5.36
CA GLU A 42 1.53 10.07 6.54
C GLU A 42 0.06 10.24 6.18
N HIS A 43 -0.77 9.29 6.62
CA HIS A 43 -2.21 9.42 6.60
C HIS A 43 -2.79 9.11 7.99
N PRO A 44 -3.80 9.85 8.48
CA PRO A 44 -4.62 9.42 9.62
C PRO A 44 -5.19 8.01 9.41
N LEU A 45 -5.32 7.20 10.47
CA LEU A 45 -5.94 5.86 10.34
C LEU A 45 -7.41 5.96 9.93
N GLU A 46 -8.12 7.00 10.36
CA GLU A 46 -9.49 7.30 9.91
C GLU A 46 -9.63 7.52 8.40
N ASN A 47 -8.52 7.74 7.68
CA ASN A 47 -8.54 7.86 6.23
C ASN A 47 -8.46 6.51 5.52
N ILE A 48 -8.24 5.41 6.25
CA ILE A 48 -8.29 4.05 5.70
C ILE A 48 -9.77 3.66 5.55
N MET A 49 -10.19 3.39 4.32
CA MET A 49 -11.56 2.99 4.02
C MET A 49 -11.72 1.47 4.00
N SER A 50 -10.78 0.75 3.39
CA SER A 50 -10.80 -0.70 3.30
C SER A 50 -9.43 -1.29 2.97
N PHE A 51 -9.33 -2.61 3.08
CA PHE A 51 -8.22 -3.40 2.57
C PHE A 51 -8.74 -4.30 1.45
N ASN A 52 -8.24 -4.08 0.23
CA ASN A 52 -8.60 -4.89 -0.92
C ASN A 52 -7.49 -5.88 -1.25
N ILE A 53 -7.86 -6.97 -1.91
CA ILE A 53 -6.91 -7.94 -2.47
C ILE A 53 -6.94 -7.75 -3.98
N GLN A 54 -5.80 -7.38 -4.55
CA GLN A 54 -5.63 -7.35 -5.99
C GLN A 54 -5.09 -8.68 -6.49
N GLU A 55 -5.72 -9.21 -7.54
CA GLU A 55 -5.30 -10.41 -8.24
C GLU A 55 -4.52 -10.03 -9.50
N LYS A 56 -3.47 -10.79 -9.81
CA LYS A 56 -2.76 -10.74 -11.09
C LYS A 56 -2.68 -12.16 -11.66
N GLN A 57 -3.30 -12.33 -12.82
CA GLN A 57 -3.25 -13.58 -13.58
C GLN A 57 -1.89 -13.73 -14.27
N PHE A 58 -1.28 -14.91 -14.13
CA PHE A 58 -0.12 -15.38 -14.89
C PHE A 58 -0.51 -16.62 -15.70
N LYS A 59 0.39 -17.10 -16.58
CA LYS A 59 0.10 -18.18 -17.53
C LYS A 59 -0.43 -19.46 -16.86
N TYR A 60 0.02 -19.78 -15.65
CA TYR A 60 -0.34 -21.01 -14.94
C TYR A 60 -0.76 -20.79 -13.47
N SER A 61 -0.83 -19.54 -13.02
CA SER A 61 -1.10 -19.22 -11.62
C SER A 61 -1.71 -17.84 -11.47
N LYS A 62 -2.24 -17.60 -10.28
CA LYS A 62 -2.67 -16.28 -9.83
C LYS A 62 -1.79 -15.87 -8.67
N LEU A 63 -1.32 -14.63 -8.68
CA LEU A 63 -0.66 -14.04 -7.53
C LEU A 63 -1.48 -12.87 -7.03
N TYR A 64 -1.34 -12.58 -5.74
CA TYR A 64 -2.19 -11.66 -5.01
C TYR A 64 -1.34 -10.65 -4.27
N ARG A 65 -1.88 -9.45 -4.04
CA ARG A 65 -1.30 -8.48 -3.11
C ARG A 65 -2.39 -7.76 -2.34
N ALA A 66 -2.07 -7.36 -1.11
CA ALA A 66 -2.94 -6.50 -0.31
C ALA A 66 -2.72 -5.03 -0.69
N VAL A 67 -3.82 -4.29 -0.85
CA VAL A 67 -3.81 -2.84 -1.07
C VAL A 67 -4.68 -2.14 -0.03
N ILE A 68 -4.21 -1.01 0.46
CA ILE A 68 -4.97 -0.11 1.32
C ILE A 68 -5.75 0.83 0.42
N VAL A 69 -7.04 0.96 0.66
CA VAL A 69 -7.84 2.02 0.06
C VAL A 69 -7.90 3.17 1.06
N VAL A 70 -7.27 4.29 0.73
CA VAL A 70 -7.40 5.52 1.51
C VAL A 70 -8.47 6.44 0.89
N LYS A 71 -8.92 7.46 1.65
CA LYS A 71 -9.83 8.52 1.15
C LYS A 71 -9.44 8.99 -0.26
N TYR A 72 -10.45 9.31 -1.07
CA TYR A 72 -10.35 9.56 -2.51
C TYR A 72 -10.04 8.32 -3.36
N PHE A 73 -10.34 7.12 -2.86
CA PHE A 73 -10.19 5.85 -3.57
C PHE A 73 -8.77 5.58 -4.09
N LYS A 74 -7.77 6.14 -3.41
CA LYS A 74 -6.38 5.90 -3.77
C LYS A 74 -5.97 4.55 -3.22
N GLU A 75 -5.71 3.61 -4.12
CA GLU A 75 -5.22 2.28 -3.74
C GLU A 75 -3.70 2.31 -3.60
N ILE A 76 -3.21 1.86 -2.46
CA ILE A 76 -1.78 1.86 -2.12
C ILE A 76 -1.38 0.43 -1.75
N PRO A 77 -0.47 -0.22 -2.51
CA PRO A 77 -0.03 -1.57 -2.17
C PRO A 77 0.73 -1.58 -0.85
N ILE A 78 0.36 -2.49 0.05
CA ILE A 78 1.04 -2.69 1.34
C ILE A 78 2.42 -3.30 1.11
N ASN A 79 2.47 -4.27 0.20
CA ASN A 79 3.67 -4.88 -0.32
C ASN A 79 3.65 -4.76 -1.85
N PRO A 80 4.72 -4.27 -2.48
CA PRO A 80 4.78 -4.14 -3.94
C PRO A 80 4.80 -5.51 -4.63
N GLN A 81 5.29 -6.56 -3.95
CA GLN A 81 5.39 -7.90 -4.48
C GLN A 81 4.06 -8.64 -4.36
N TYR A 82 3.74 -9.40 -5.41
CA TYR A 82 2.63 -10.33 -5.39
C TYR A 82 3.10 -11.69 -4.83
N THR A 83 2.23 -12.36 -4.09
CA THR A 83 2.49 -13.67 -3.47
C THR A 83 1.23 -14.54 -3.49
N ASP A 84 1.21 -15.66 -2.77
CA ASP A 84 0.08 -16.56 -2.73
C ASP A 84 -1.14 -15.98 -1.99
N GLU A 85 -2.33 -16.48 -2.34
CA GLU A 85 -3.60 -15.98 -1.82
C GLU A 85 -3.71 -16.13 -0.30
N ARG A 86 -3.24 -17.25 0.24
CA ARG A 86 -3.39 -17.59 1.66
C ARG A 86 -2.59 -16.62 2.52
N SER A 87 -1.35 -16.35 2.13
CA SER A 87 -0.48 -15.37 2.80
C SER A 87 -1.10 -13.98 2.79
N ILE A 88 -1.67 -13.54 1.65
CA ILE A 88 -2.31 -12.23 1.55
C ILE A 88 -3.59 -12.13 2.39
N ARG A 89 -4.47 -13.14 2.32
CA ARG A 89 -5.69 -13.17 3.15
C ARG A 89 -5.36 -13.17 4.64
N TYR A 90 -4.35 -13.93 5.05
CA TYR A 90 -3.86 -13.93 6.43
C TYR A 90 -3.35 -12.55 6.84
N ALA A 91 -2.53 -11.90 6.01
CA ALA A 91 -2.03 -10.55 6.29
C ALA A 91 -3.18 -9.53 6.44
N VAL A 92 -4.14 -9.54 5.51
CA VAL A 92 -5.33 -8.66 5.57
C VAL A 92 -6.13 -8.91 6.85
N SER A 93 -6.41 -10.17 7.19
CA SER A 93 -7.11 -10.52 8.44
C SER A 93 -6.36 -10.04 9.70
N ARG A 94 -5.03 -10.15 9.71
CA ARG A 94 -4.19 -9.65 10.82
C ARG A 94 -4.24 -8.13 10.93
N ILE A 95 -4.27 -7.42 9.81
CA ILE A 95 -4.41 -5.96 9.80
C ILE A 95 -5.78 -5.55 10.33
N HIS A 96 -6.86 -6.20 9.89
CA HIS A 96 -8.22 -5.98 10.42
C HIS A 96 -8.28 -6.21 11.94
N SER A 97 -7.78 -7.35 12.41
CA SER A 97 -7.72 -7.67 13.83
C SER A 97 -6.89 -6.66 14.62
N PHE A 98 -5.76 -6.21 14.05
CA PHE A 98 -4.97 -5.14 14.65
C PHE A 98 -5.80 -3.86 14.72
N LEU A 99 -6.35 -3.35 13.63
CA LEU A 99 -7.06 -2.08 13.60
C LEU A 99 -8.45 -2.12 14.26
N LYS A 100 -8.99 -3.31 14.57
CA LYS A 100 -10.33 -3.55 15.13
C LYS A 100 -11.46 -3.06 14.21
N ILE A 101 -11.37 -3.41 12.92
CA ILE A 101 -12.30 -3.07 11.84
C ILE A 101 -12.65 -4.29 10.99
#